data_AF-A0A7W7SMY5-F1
#
_entry.id   AF-A0A7W7SMY5-F1
#
_cell.length_a   1.000
_cell.length_b   1.000
_cell.length_c   1.000
_cell.angle_alpha   90.00
_cell.angle_beta   90.00
_cell.angle_gamma   90.00
#
_symmetry.space_group_name_H-M   'P 1'
#
loop_
_entity.id
_entity.type
_entity.pdbx_description
1 polymer ?
#
loop_
_entity_poly.entity_id
_entity_poly.type
_entity_poly.pdbx_seq_one_letter_code
_entity_poly.pdbx_strand_id
1 'polypeptide(L)' 'MDEVAEYLGVSKDTVYAWVANKGMPGYKVGRFWKFKREDVDGWVRAGGAASASDEDLIEGHAHE' A
#
# COMPACT_ATOMS: atom_id res chain seq x y z
N MET A 1 -5.77 -0.02 5.61
CA MET A 1 -5.39 -0.45 4.25
C MET A 1 -5.81 0.61 3.25
N ASP A 2 -7.05 1.10 3.29
CA ASP A 2 -7.45 2.35 2.60
C ASP A 2 -6.46 3.50 2.79
N GLU A 3 -6.21 3.89 4.04
CA GLU A 3 -5.37 5.06 4.33
C GLU A 3 -3.96 4.97 3.74
N VAL A 4 -3.36 3.78 3.74
CA VAL A 4 -2.00 3.59 3.18
C VAL A 4 -2.04 3.50 1.66
N ALA A 5 -3.10 2.91 1.09
CA ALA A 5 -3.34 2.85 -0.35
C ALA A 5 -3.53 4.26 -0.92
N GLU A 6 -4.38 5.08 -0.29
CA GLU A 6 -4.55 6.50 -0.64
C GLU A 6 -3.28 7.32 -0.43
N TYR A 7 -2.57 7.12 0.69
CA TYR A 7 -1.31 7.82 0.98
C TYR A 7 -0.23 7.56 -0.07
N LEU A 8 -0.15 6.33 -0.58
CA LEU A 8 0.83 5.91 -1.58
C LEU A 8 0.33 6.10 -3.02
N GLY A 9 -0.95 6.39 -3.22
CA GLY A 9 -1.59 6.46 -4.54
C GLY A 9 -1.66 5.11 -5.26
N VAL A 10 -1.80 4.00 -4.52
CA VAL A 10 -1.88 2.64 -5.07
C VAL A 10 -3.20 1.96 -4.68
N SER A 11 -3.56 0.89 -5.37
CA SER A 11 -4.74 0.10 -5.03
C SER A 11 -4.57 -0.70 -3.73
N LYS A 12 -5.68 -0.96 -3.02
CA LYS A 12 -5.68 -1.78 -1.80
C LYS A 12 -5.15 -3.20 -2.05
N ASP A 13 -5.39 -3.71 -3.27
CA ASP A 13 -4.88 -5.00 -3.72
C ASP A 13 -3.35 -5.00 -3.78
N THR A 14 -2.76 -3.95 -4.35
CA THR A 14 -1.31 -3.72 -4.40
C THR A 14 -0.70 -3.69 -2.99
N VAL A 15 -1.34 -2.98 -2.04
CA VAL A 15 -0.91 -2.97 -0.63
C VAL A 15 -1.01 -4.36 -0.02
N TYR A 16 -2.08 -5.11 -0.30
CA TYR A 16 -2.24 -6.48 0.18
C TYR A 16 -1.15 -7.39 -0.38
N ALA A 17 -0.83 -7.27 -1.68
CA ALA A 17 0.25 -7.98 -2.32
C ALA A 17 1.61 -7.63 -1.68
N TRP A 18 1.84 -6.38 -1.27
CA TRP A 18 3.07 -5.99 -0.58
C TRP A 18 3.16 -6.53 0.84
N VAL A 19 2.05 -6.54 1.58
CA VAL A 19 2.00 -7.15 2.92
C VAL A 19 2.20 -8.66 2.84
N ALA A 20 1.62 -9.34 1.85
CA ALA A 20 1.70 -10.78 1.70
C ALA A 20 3.00 -11.28 1.06
N ASN A 21 3.46 -10.63 -0.02
CA ASN A 21 4.62 -11.09 -0.82
C ASN A 21 5.91 -10.34 -0.51
N LYS A 22 5.82 -9.08 -0.06
CA LYS A 22 7.00 -8.23 0.14
C LYS A 22 7.28 -7.87 1.59
N GLY A 23 6.50 -8.41 2.53
CA GLY A 23 6.69 -8.21 3.97
C GLY A 23 6.60 -6.74 4.38
N MET A 24 5.71 -5.97 3.75
CA MET A 24 5.48 -4.56 4.12
C MET A 24 5.15 -4.45 5.63
N PRO A 25 5.74 -3.48 6.36
CA PRO A 25 5.54 -3.31 7.80
C PRO A 25 4.10 -2.87 8.11
N GLY A 26 3.25 -3.87 8.37
CA GLY A 26 1.85 -3.70 8.74
C GLY A 26 1.51 -4.57 9.95
N TYR A 27 0.80 -3.99 10.91
CA TYR A 27 0.33 -4.67 12.11
C TYR A 27 -1.18 -4.92 12.01
N LYS A 28 -1.59 -6.18 12.08
CA LYS A 28 -3.01 -6.54 12.15
C LYS A 28 -3.52 -6.33 13.57
N VAL A 29 -4.36 -5.32 13.76
CA VAL A 29 -5.00 -4.98 15.04
C VAL A 29 -6.49 -5.28 14.91
N GLY A 30 -6.88 -6.48 15.35
CA GLY A 30 -8.24 -7.00 15.20
C GLY A 30 -8.62 -7.17 13.73
N ARG A 31 -9.63 -6.40 13.29
CA ARG A 31 -10.08 -6.38 11.88
C ARG A 31 -9.35 -5.35 11.02
N PHE A 32 -8.53 -4.48 11.61
CA PHE A 32 -7.89 -3.37 10.91
C PHE A 32 -6.39 -3.61 10.76
N TRP A 33 -5.85 -3.25 9.60
CA TRP A 33 -4.42 -3.14 9.40
C TRP A 33 -3.95 -1.75 9.75
N LYS A 34 -3.04 -1.66 10.72
CA LYS A 34 -2.34 -0.43 11.09
C LYS A 34 -0.95 -0.42 10.48
N PHE A 35 -0.64 0.69 9.82
CA PHE A 35 0.65 0.93 9.21
C PHE A 35 1.27 2.14 9.89
N LYS A 36 2.56 2.08 10.17
CA LYS A 36 3.30 3.23 10.66
C LYS A 36 3.88 3.96 9.45
N ARG A 37 3.55 5.24 9.30
CA ARG A 37 4.02 6.03 8.15
C ARG A 37 5.53 6.05 8.04
N GLU A 38 6.25 6.14 9.17
CA GLU A 38 7.71 6.10 9.23
C GLU A 38 8.31 4.79 8.69
N ASP A 39 7.76 3.64 9.07
CA ASP A 39 8.21 2.32 8.63
C ASP A 39 7.88 2.08 7.15
N VAL A 40 6.66 2.47 6.73
CA VAL A 40 6.23 2.36 5.33
C VAL A 40 7.09 3.24 4.44
N ASP A 41 7.35 4.49 4.83
CA ASP A 41 8.18 5.42 4.07
C ASP A 41 9.61 4.90 3.92
N GLY A 42 10.20 4.40 5.02
CA GLY A 42 11.52 3.76 5.00
C GLY A 42 11.57 2.53 4.09
N TRP A 43 10.54 1.68 4.14
CA TRP A 43 10.44 0.49 3.30
C TRP A 43 10.25 0.83 1.81
N VAL A 44 9.41 1.82 1.49
CA VAL A 44 9.21 2.31 0.12
C VAL A 44 10.51 2.90 -0.42
N ARG A 45 11.19 3.76 0.35
CA ARG A 45 12.50 4.33 -0.02
C ARG A 45 13.58 3.27 -0.18
N ALA A 46 13.54 2.19 0.60
CA ALA A 46 14.44 1.06 0.45
C ALA A 46 14.17 0.22 -0.82
N GLY A 47 13.18 0.58 -1.63
CA GLY A 47 12.84 -0.11 -2.87
C GLY A 47 11.84 -1.25 -2.69
N GLY A 48 11.20 -1.38 -1.52
CA GLY A 48 10.18 -2.39 -1.29
C GLY A 48 9.02 -2.30 -2.27
N ALA A 49 8.63 -1.09 -2.68
CA ALA A 49 7.58 -0.87 -3.66
C ALA A 49 8.01 -1.14 -5.12
N ALA A 50 9.31 -1.14 -5.43
CA ALA A 50 9.87 -0.97 -6.79
C ALA A 50 9.56 -2.07 -7.82
N SER A 51 8.87 -3.15 -7.42
CA SER A 51 8.53 -4.28 -8.30
C SER A 51 7.04 -4.37 -8.67
N ALA A 52 6.23 -3.37 -8.32
CA ALA A 52 4.82 -3.32 -8.74
C ALA A 52 4.66 -2.17 -9.74
N SER A 53 4.94 -2.46 -11.01
CA SER A 53 4.51 -1.61 -12.12
C SER A 53 2.98 -1.70 -12.20
N ASP A 54 2.29 -0.84 -11.46
CA ASP A 54 0.84 -0.65 -11.53
C ASP A 54 0.62 0.72 -12.21
N GLU A 55 1.05 0.83 -13.47
CA GLU A 55 0.78 1.98 -14.36
C GLU A 55 -0.48 1.72 -15.21
N ASP A 56 -1.46 0.98 -14.69
CA ASP A 56 -2.70 0.70 -15.42
C ASP A 56 -3.81 0.46 -14.39
N LEU A 57 -4.52 1.53 -13.99
CA LEU A 57 -5.87 1.51 -13.38
C LEU A 57 -6.36 2.89 -12.89
N ILE A 58 -5.74 4.01 -13.31
CA ILE A 58 -6.29 5.36 -13.10
C ILE A 58 -7.46 5.66 -14.08
N GLU A 59 -8.29 4.66 -14.37
CA GLU A 59 -9.62 4.85 -14.95
C GLU A 59 -10.67 4.48 -13.89
N GLY A 60 -11.29 5.48 -13.27
CA GLY A 60 -12.63 5.27 -12.66
C GLY A 60 -12.90 5.75 -11.24
N HIS A 61 -12.32 6.86 -10.75
CA HIS A 61 -12.89 7.53 -9.57
C HIS A 61 -13.23 9.00 -9.84
N ALA A 62 -14.10 9.21 -10.83
CA ALA A 62 -15.09 10.27 -10.77
C ALA A 62 -16.30 9.72 -10.00
N HIS A 63 -16.37 10.02 -8.71
CA HIS A 63 -17.61 10.08 -7.95
C HIS A 63 -17.49 11.44 -7.26
N GLU A 64 -18.00 12.50 -7.87
CA GLU A 64 -19.41 12.92 -7.88
C GLU A 64 -19.65 14.03 -8.91
#